data_AF-A0A399I0Z4-F1
#
_entry.id   AF-A0A399I0Z4-F1
#
_cell.length_a   1.000
_cell.length_b   1.000
_cell.length_c   1.000
_cell.angle_alpha   90.00
_cell.angle_beta   90.00
_cell.angle_gamma   90.00
#
_symmetry.space_group_name_H-M   'P 1'
#
loop_
_entity.id
_entity.type
_entity.pdbx_description
1 polymer ?
#
loop_
_entity_poly.entity_id
_entity_poly.type
_entity_poly.pdbx_seq_one_letter_code
_entity_poly.pdbx_strand_id
1 'polypeptide(L)'
;METYSFNAFAFGGELDLNRLANVLGISRRYRWEEPMKLNAVTFAPAAVGDREWAYLFYFGCAVFLNCSGDIIARFLDGLKQHVDVVKIPPQLAYREEYQLEIDAAREAAITNDYAVMQNYNQAFIDIICFVIAKSVALERIEERVDAVFDEVEVLIANLGKGTLELPDRDMARLASSILGFKYTSIAHIMVLDKPDITWDDPEADRLYLTMARLFELNQRYQEIKHKSETLLDMTDVFSSISHARRSARLEWIIIILIAIEIILYILELVRGH
;
A
#
# COMPACT_ATOMS: atom_id res chain seq x y z
N MET A 1 -4.35 -37.13 -2.51
CA MET A 1 -4.41 -35.88 -1.75
C MET A 1 -3.07 -35.20 -1.87
N GLU A 2 -3.04 -34.07 -2.57
CA GLU A 2 -1.87 -33.19 -2.62
C GLU A 2 -2.22 -31.89 -1.91
N THR A 3 -1.27 -31.33 -1.16
CA THR A 3 -1.48 -30.08 -0.41
C THR A 3 -0.42 -29.07 -0.81
N TYR A 4 -0.86 -27.86 -1.08
CA TYR A 4 -0.04 -26.71 -1.43
C TYR A 4 -0.19 -25.67 -0.34
N SER A 5 0.93 -25.15 0.16
CA SER A 5 0.95 -24.13 1.22
C SER A 5 1.42 -22.80 0.67
N PHE A 6 0.77 -21.72 1.12
CA PHE A 6 1.03 -20.36 0.65
C PHE A 6 1.36 -19.47 1.83
N ASN A 7 2.41 -18.66 1.70
CA ASN A 7 2.80 -17.65 2.69
C ASN A 7 2.96 -16.30 1.99
N ALA A 8 2.06 -15.36 2.27
CA ALA A 8 2.11 -14.02 1.70
C ALA A 8 2.79 -13.04 2.66
N PHE A 9 3.51 -12.07 2.10
CA PHE A 9 4.16 -10.97 2.82
C PHE A 9 4.00 -9.66 2.07
N ALA A 10 3.77 -8.56 2.79
CA ALA A 10 3.85 -7.21 2.24
C ALA A 10 5.15 -6.50 2.68
N PHE A 11 5.78 -5.79 1.74
CA PHE A 11 6.98 -4.97 1.95
C PHE A 11 6.60 -3.51 2.21
N GLY A 12 7.51 -2.68 2.73
CA GLY A 12 7.23 -1.27 3.07
C GLY A 12 6.91 -0.34 1.89
N GLY A 13 6.97 -0.83 0.65
CA GLY A 13 6.73 -0.05 -0.57
C GLY A 13 6.55 -0.95 -1.78
N GLU A 14 6.56 -0.36 -2.97
CA GLU A 14 6.39 -1.08 -4.24
C GLU A 14 7.65 -1.85 -4.66
N LEU A 15 7.47 -2.87 -5.48
CA LEU A 15 8.56 -3.60 -6.12
C LEU A 15 8.63 -3.21 -7.60
N ASP A 16 9.74 -2.63 -8.02
CA ASP A 16 10.01 -2.44 -9.46
C ASP A 16 10.46 -3.77 -10.08
N LEU A 17 9.50 -4.57 -10.56
CA LEU A 17 9.79 -5.88 -11.13
C LEU A 17 10.60 -5.78 -12.42
N ASN A 18 10.48 -4.69 -13.20
CA ASN A 18 11.29 -4.51 -14.41
C ASN A 18 12.75 -4.18 -14.07
N ARG A 19 12.99 -3.38 -13.04
CA ARG A 19 14.35 -3.15 -12.52
C ARG A 19 14.95 -4.45 -11.98
N LEU A 20 14.18 -5.22 -11.22
CA LEU A 20 14.61 -6.52 -10.72
C LEU A 20 14.89 -7.50 -11.88
N ALA A 21 14.03 -7.54 -12.90
CA ALA A 21 14.22 -8.36 -14.08
C ALA A 21 15.55 -8.07 -14.78
N ASN A 22 15.90 -6.79 -14.96
CA ASN A 22 17.19 -6.39 -15.53
C ASN A 22 18.38 -6.89 -14.70
N VAL A 23 18.29 -6.81 -13.36
CA VAL A 23 19.35 -7.30 -12.45
C VAL A 23 19.49 -8.83 -12.54
N LEU A 24 18.37 -9.54 -12.65
CA LEU A 24 18.33 -11.00 -12.77
C LEU A 24 18.62 -11.52 -14.20
N GLY A 25 18.86 -10.62 -15.17
CA GLY A 25 19.08 -11.00 -16.57
C GLY A 25 17.82 -11.54 -17.28
N ILE A 26 16.63 -11.23 -16.75
CA ILE A 26 15.35 -11.61 -17.34
C ILE A 26 14.99 -10.61 -18.43
N SER A 27 14.85 -11.07 -19.67
CA SER A 27 14.57 -10.22 -20.84
C SER A 27 13.10 -9.78 -20.96
N ARG A 28 12.19 -10.48 -20.28
CA ARG A 28 10.75 -10.17 -20.27
C ARG A 28 10.48 -8.91 -19.44
N ARG A 29 9.59 -8.06 -19.96
CA ARG A 29 8.95 -6.99 -19.17
C ARG A 29 7.70 -7.48 -18.48
N TYR A 30 7.50 -7.03 -17.26
CA TYR A 30 6.34 -7.36 -16.44
C TYR A 30 5.36 -6.19 -16.49
N ARG A 31 4.08 -6.51 -16.75
CA ARG A 31 2.99 -5.57 -16.53
C ARG A 31 2.62 -5.55 -15.04
N TRP A 32 1.98 -4.47 -14.59
CA TRP A 32 1.67 -4.28 -13.17
C TRP A 32 0.69 -5.35 -12.63
N GLU A 33 -0.09 -5.97 -13.53
CA GLU A 33 -1.00 -7.07 -13.23
C GLU A 33 -0.34 -8.44 -13.08
N GLU A 34 0.88 -8.60 -13.64
CA GLU A 34 1.53 -9.90 -13.77
C GLU A 34 2.59 -10.11 -12.68
N PRO A 35 2.52 -11.21 -11.91
CA PRO A 35 3.58 -11.51 -10.97
C PRO A 35 4.84 -11.98 -11.68
N MET A 36 6.00 -11.62 -11.12
CA MET A 36 7.25 -12.29 -11.41
C MET A 36 7.30 -13.61 -10.62
N LYS A 37 7.40 -14.73 -11.34
CA LYS A 37 7.51 -16.07 -10.75
C LYS A 37 8.97 -16.53 -10.77
N LEU A 38 9.55 -16.76 -9.59
CA LEU A 38 10.91 -17.24 -9.41
C LEU A 38 10.91 -18.57 -8.66
N ASN A 39 11.93 -19.38 -8.89
CA ASN A 39 12.25 -20.49 -7.99
C ASN A 39 12.78 -19.90 -6.67
N ALA A 40 12.15 -20.25 -5.56
CA ALA A 40 12.43 -19.65 -4.26
C ALA A 40 13.81 -20.05 -3.70
N VAL A 41 14.43 -21.11 -4.22
CA VAL A 41 15.75 -21.59 -3.78
C VAL A 41 16.87 -21.00 -4.63
N THR A 42 16.68 -20.94 -5.95
CA THR A 42 17.75 -20.60 -6.89
C THR A 42 17.73 -19.15 -7.36
N PHE A 43 16.66 -18.39 -7.08
CA PHE A 43 16.42 -17.03 -7.63
C PHE A 43 16.24 -16.95 -9.15
N ALA A 44 16.29 -18.08 -9.86
CA ALA A 44 16.07 -18.13 -11.29
C ALA A 44 14.57 -18.03 -11.63
N PRO A 45 14.21 -17.68 -12.89
CA PRO A 45 12.82 -17.80 -13.35
C PRO A 45 12.25 -19.19 -13.08
N ALA A 46 11.04 -19.24 -12.52
CA ALA A 46 10.39 -20.50 -12.19
C ALA A 46 10.14 -21.34 -13.46
N ALA A 47 10.46 -22.63 -13.38
CA ALA A 47 10.26 -23.60 -14.44
C ALA A 47 9.14 -24.60 -14.09
N VAL A 48 8.55 -25.20 -15.13
CA VAL A 48 7.57 -26.28 -14.95
C VAL A 48 8.27 -27.46 -14.26
N GLY A 49 7.83 -27.81 -13.05
CA GLY A 49 8.41 -28.87 -12.22
C GLY A 49 9.12 -28.39 -10.96
N ASP A 50 9.37 -27.08 -10.82
CA ASP A 50 9.82 -26.50 -9.55
C ASP A 50 8.75 -26.72 -8.48
N ARG A 51 9.16 -27.03 -7.25
CA ARG A 51 8.23 -27.25 -6.12
C ARG A 51 8.01 -25.99 -5.29
N GLU A 52 9.08 -25.21 -5.10
CA GLU A 52 9.10 -24.00 -4.26
C GLU A 52 9.16 -22.75 -5.12
N TRP A 53 8.06 -21.99 -5.16
CA TRP A 53 7.95 -20.79 -5.99
C TRP A 53 7.83 -19.53 -5.13
N ALA A 54 8.36 -18.43 -5.63
CA ALA A 54 8.14 -17.09 -5.12
C ALA A 54 7.45 -16.24 -6.19
N TYR A 55 6.26 -15.74 -5.88
CA TYR A 55 5.50 -14.81 -6.70
C TYR A 55 5.73 -13.40 -6.17
N LEU A 56 6.31 -12.51 -6.98
CA LEU A 56 6.54 -11.12 -6.63
C LEU A 56 5.58 -10.21 -7.40
N PHE A 57 4.95 -9.28 -6.69
CA PHE A 57 3.95 -8.37 -7.25
C PHE A 57 4.41 -6.91 -7.17
N TYR A 58 4.09 -6.12 -8.18
CA TYR A 58 4.49 -4.71 -8.27
C TYR A 58 4.04 -3.87 -7.06
N PHE A 59 2.84 -4.14 -6.54
CA PHE A 59 2.28 -3.42 -5.40
C PHE A 59 2.97 -3.72 -4.07
N GLY A 60 4.08 -4.47 -4.06
CA GLY A 60 4.93 -4.59 -2.89
C GLY A 60 4.75 -5.87 -2.10
N CYS A 61 4.41 -6.99 -2.76
CA CYS A 61 4.12 -8.24 -2.05
C CYS A 61 4.86 -9.43 -2.64
N ALA A 62 5.12 -10.42 -1.79
CA ALA A 62 5.62 -11.73 -2.19
C ALA A 62 4.71 -12.84 -1.66
N VAL A 63 4.45 -13.85 -2.47
CA VAL A 63 3.79 -15.09 -2.03
C VAL A 63 4.70 -16.26 -2.29
N PHE A 64 4.94 -17.05 -1.25
CA PHE A 64 5.79 -18.24 -1.31
C PHE A 64 4.93 -19.49 -1.31
N LEU A 65 5.07 -20.28 -2.37
CA LEU A 65 4.41 -21.57 -2.55
C LEU A 65 5.35 -22.68 -2.06
N ASN A 66 4.88 -23.53 -1.13
CA ASN A 66 5.58 -24.69 -0.61
C ASN A 66 6.98 -24.41 -0.04
N CYS A 67 7.24 -23.18 0.39
CA CYS A 67 8.54 -22.79 0.94
C CYS A 67 8.55 -22.93 2.47
N SER A 68 9.62 -23.50 3.03
CA SER A 68 9.86 -23.46 4.46
C SER A 68 10.32 -22.07 4.93
N GLY A 69 10.27 -21.82 6.24
CA GLY A 69 10.75 -20.56 6.82
C GLY A 69 12.21 -20.24 6.46
N ASP A 70 13.08 -21.24 6.39
CA ASP A 70 14.49 -21.06 6.00
C ASP A 70 14.64 -20.65 4.53
N ILE A 71 13.84 -21.24 3.63
CA ILE A 71 13.83 -20.87 2.21
C ILE A 71 13.35 -19.43 2.05
N ILE A 72 12.26 -19.07 2.74
CA ILE A 72 11.71 -17.71 2.74
C ILE A 72 12.75 -16.71 3.26
N ALA A 73 13.39 -16.99 4.41
CA ALA A 73 14.39 -16.10 5.00
C ALA A 73 15.59 -15.88 4.07
N ARG A 74 16.15 -16.96 3.51
CA ARG A 74 17.23 -16.87 2.52
C ARG A 74 16.80 -16.11 1.28
N PHE A 75 15.55 -16.30 0.85
CA PHE A 75 15.07 -15.61 -0.32
C PHE A 75 14.97 -14.11 -0.09
N LEU A 76 14.35 -13.71 1.01
CA LEU A 76 14.21 -12.31 1.39
C LEU A 76 15.59 -11.63 1.57
N ASP A 77 16.58 -12.33 2.11
CA ASP A 77 17.96 -11.83 2.21
C ASP A 77 18.63 -11.64 0.84
N GLY A 78 18.38 -12.52 -0.13
CA GLY A 78 18.80 -12.32 -1.51
C GLY A 78 18.14 -11.10 -2.16
N LEU A 79 16.83 -10.94 -1.94
CA LEU A 79 16.06 -9.83 -2.50
C LEU A 79 16.54 -8.45 -1.99
N LYS A 80 16.97 -8.36 -0.72
CA LYS A 80 17.56 -7.14 -0.12
C LYS A 80 18.75 -6.58 -0.88
N GLN A 81 19.51 -7.44 -1.58
CA GLN A 81 20.69 -7.01 -2.34
C GLN A 81 20.31 -6.25 -3.62
N HIS A 82 19.06 -6.36 -4.06
CA HIS A 82 18.58 -5.84 -5.33
C HIS A 82 17.45 -4.82 -5.18
N VAL A 83 16.73 -4.84 -4.05
CA VAL A 83 15.56 -4.00 -3.81
C VAL A 83 15.69 -3.25 -2.48
N ASP A 84 15.86 -1.93 -2.56
CA ASP A 84 16.02 -1.05 -1.39
C ASP A 84 14.82 -1.07 -0.44
N VAL A 85 13.62 -1.32 -0.96
CA VAL A 85 12.36 -1.39 -0.20
C VAL A 85 12.33 -2.57 0.78
N VAL A 86 13.17 -3.59 0.56
CA VAL A 86 13.28 -4.79 1.40
C VAL A 86 14.32 -4.58 2.53
N LYS A 87 14.99 -3.41 2.59
CA LYS A 87 16.05 -3.11 3.58
C LYS A 87 15.56 -2.90 5.01
N ILE A 88 14.28 -2.63 5.19
CA ILE A 88 13.65 -2.75 6.51
C ILE A 88 13.44 -4.26 6.67
N PRO A 89 14.05 -4.94 7.67
CA PRO A 89 13.75 -6.35 7.90
C PRO A 89 12.23 -6.45 7.88
N PRO A 90 11.64 -7.35 7.06
CA PRO A 90 10.19 -7.44 6.99
C PRO A 90 9.75 -7.55 8.43
N GLN A 91 9.11 -6.50 8.95
CA GLN A 91 8.24 -6.69 10.07
C GLN A 91 7.28 -7.69 9.46
N LEU A 92 7.40 -8.95 9.88
CA LEU A 92 6.56 -10.07 9.50
C LEU A 92 5.10 -9.83 9.96
N ALA A 93 4.69 -8.57 10.11
CA ALA A 93 3.42 -8.09 10.61
C ALA A 93 2.31 -8.42 9.62
N TYR A 94 2.52 -8.14 8.33
CA TYR A 94 1.57 -8.50 7.27
C TYR A 94 1.91 -9.87 6.72
N ARG A 95 1.33 -10.91 7.31
CA ARG A 95 1.50 -12.30 6.87
C ARG A 95 0.15 -12.97 6.75
N GLU A 96 -0.08 -13.58 5.59
CA GLU A 96 -1.25 -14.43 5.36
C GLU A 96 -0.77 -15.85 5.06
N GLU A 97 -1.41 -16.84 5.67
CA GLU A 97 -1.20 -18.26 5.38
C GLU A 97 -2.45 -18.84 4.75
N TYR A 98 -2.29 -19.62 3.68
CA TYR A 98 -3.41 -20.29 3.03
C TYR A 98 -2.99 -21.69 2.56
N GLN A 99 -3.96 -22.59 2.41
CA GLN A 99 -3.72 -23.93 1.89
C GLN A 99 -4.65 -24.27 0.72
N LEU A 100 -4.13 -25.00 -0.26
CA LEU A 100 -4.93 -25.63 -1.31
C LEU A 100 -4.75 -27.14 -1.21
N GLU A 101 -5.85 -27.85 -1.03
CA GLU A 101 -5.91 -29.31 -1.08
C GLU A 101 -6.51 -29.75 -2.40
N ILE A 102 -5.82 -30.64 -3.11
CA ILE A 102 -6.34 -31.35 -4.28
C ILE A 102 -6.78 -32.75 -3.83
N ASP A 103 -8.09 -32.95 -3.74
CA ASP A 103 -8.72 -34.19 -3.32
C ASP A 103 -10.02 -34.47 -4.09
N ALA A 104 -9.97 -35.44 -5.00
CA ALA A 104 -11.11 -35.86 -5.81
C ALA A 104 -12.24 -36.53 -5.01
N ALA A 105 -11.96 -37.03 -3.80
CA ALA A 105 -12.96 -37.68 -2.94
C ALA A 105 -13.69 -36.69 -2.02
N ARG A 106 -13.15 -35.49 -1.82
CA ARG A 106 -13.70 -34.46 -0.94
C ARG A 106 -14.55 -33.47 -1.74
N GLU A 107 -15.61 -32.95 -1.12
CA GLU A 107 -16.39 -31.87 -1.72
C GLU A 107 -15.55 -30.59 -1.78
N ALA A 108 -15.72 -29.83 -2.87
CA ALA A 108 -15.04 -28.55 -3.02
C ALA A 108 -15.51 -27.58 -1.92
N ALA A 109 -14.55 -26.94 -1.28
CA ALA A 109 -14.79 -26.00 -0.19
C ALA A 109 -13.81 -24.84 -0.29
N ILE A 110 -14.24 -23.63 0.04
CA ILE A 110 -13.38 -22.45 0.07
C ILE A 110 -13.66 -21.71 1.38
N THR A 111 -12.64 -21.57 2.20
CA THR A 111 -12.68 -20.91 3.52
C THR A 111 -11.60 -19.83 3.61
N ASN A 112 -11.47 -19.18 4.76
CA ASN A 112 -10.42 -18.19 5.00
C ASN A 112 -9.02 -18.81 5.12
N ASP A 113 -8.92 -20.08 5.52
CA ASP A 113 -7.63 -20.71 5.80
C ASP A 113 -7.21 -21.71 4.70
N TYR A 114 -8.20 -22.29 4.01
CA TYR A 114 -7.94 -23.29 2.98
C TYR A 114 -9.03 -23.38 1.91
N ALA A 115 -8.64 -23.90 0.75
CA ALA A 115 -9.53 -24.36 -0.30
C ALA A 115 -9.30 -25.85 -0.59
N VAL A 116 -10.37 -26.56 -0.94
CA VAL A 116 -10.35 -27.93 -1.45
C VAL A 116 -10.89 -27.90 -2.88
N MET A 117 -10.11 -28.43 -3.81
CA MET A 117 -10.48 -28.61 -5.21
C MET A 117 -10.36 -30.07 -5.60
N GLN A 118 -11.21 -30.54 -6.51
CA GLN A 118 -11.23 -31.96 -6.88
C GLN A 118 -10.12 -32.31 -7.88
N ASN A 119 -9.74 -31.35 -8.73
CA ASN A 119 -8.73 -31.53 -9.76
C ASN A 119 -7.68 -30.44 -9.67
N TYR A 120 -6.44 -30.78 -9.99
CA TYR A 120 -5.36 -29.81 -10.09
C TYR A 120 -5.58 -28.87 -11.28
N ASN A 121 -5.40 -27.57 -11.03
CA ASN A 121 -5.33 -26.56 -12.07
C ASN A 121 -4.36 -25.45 -11.63
N GLN A 122 -3.40 -25.11 -12.50
CA GLN A 122 -2.43 -24.04 -12.24
C GLN A 122 -3.12 -22.69 -11.98
N ALA A 123 -4.29 -22.46 -12.59
CA ALA A 123 -5.08 -21.26 -12.37
C ALA A 123 -5.46 -21.07 -10.90
N PHE A 124 -5.69 -22.15 -10.15
CA PHE A 124 -6.03 -22.07 -8.72
C PHE A 124 -4.87 -21.54 -7.89
N ILE A 125 -3.65 -22.01 -8.15
CA ILE A 125 -2.43 -21.51 -7.48
C ILE A 125 -2.26 -20.02 -7.78
N ASP A 126 -2.37 -19.64 -9.06
CA ASP A 126 -2.17 -18.26 -9.48
C ASP A 126 -3.22 -17.31 -8.86
N ILE A 127 -4.48 -17.75 -8.76
CA ILE A 127 -5.57 -16.99 -8.12
C ILE A 127 -5.39 -16.87 -6.62
N ILE A 128 -5.03 -17.95 -5.93
CA ILE A 128 -4.77 -17.91 -4.49
C ILE A 128 -3.63 -16.94 -4.22
N CYS A 129 -2.49 -17.07 -4.92
CA CYS A 129 -1.37 -16.14 -4.82
C CYS A 129 -1.82 -14.69 -5.05
N PHE A 130 -2.62 -14.44 -6.07
CA PHE A 130 -3.11 -13.10 -6.37
C PHE A 130 -4.00 -12.52 -5.26
N VAL A 131 -4.96 -13.30 -4.76
CA VAL A 131 -5.91 -12.83 -3.73
C VAL A 131 -5.21 -12.57 -2.40
N ILE A 132 -4.39 -13.51 -1.91
CA ILE A 132 -3.71 -13.34 -0.62
C ILE A 132 -2.63 -12.25 -0.67
N ALA A 133 -1.99 -12.05 -1.83
CA ALA A 133 -1.11 -10.90 -2.04
C ALA A 133 -1.87 -9.58 -1.90
N LYS A 134 -3.08 -9.48 -2.47
CA LYS A 134 -3.95 -8.30 -2.30
C LYS A 134 -4.38 -8.13 -0.84
N SER A 135 -4.68 -9.21 -0.11
CA SER A 135 -5.05 -9.14 1.32
C SER A 135 -3.95 -8.45 2.15
N VAL A 136 -2.72 -8.95 2.10
CA VAL A 136 -1.60 -8.36 2.86
C VAL A 136 -1.20 -6.97 2.35
N ALA A 137 -1.38 -6.69 1.06
CA ALA A 137 -1.14 -5.36 0.50
C ALA A 137 -2.12 -4.31 1.05
N LEU A 138 -3.40 -4.68 1.15
CA LEU A 138 -4.45 -3.82 1.70
C LEU A 138 -4.20 -3.58 3.19
N GLU A 139 -3.86 -4.62 3.96
CA GLU A 139 -3.56 -4.51 5.38
C GLU A 139 -2.46 -3.49 5.67
N ARG A 140 -1.36 -3.55 4.91
CA ARG A 140 -0.28 -2.56 5.00
C ARG A 140 -0.77 -1.14 4.72
N ILE A 141 -1.68 -0.96 3.77
CA ILE A 141 -2.17 0.38 3.41
C ILE A 141 -3.14 0.89 4.48
N GLU A 142 -3.99 0.04 5.02
CA GLU A 142 -4.89 0.36 6.13
C GLU A 142 -4.11 0.91 7.31
N GLU A 143 -3.07 0.21 7.76
CA GLU A 143 -2.24 0.67 8.89
C GLU A 143 -1.55 2.01 8.58
N ARG A 144 -1.08 2.21 7.35
CA ARG A 144 -0.46 3.49 6.95
C ARG A 144 -1.46 4.64 6.91
N VAL A 145 -2.70 4.38 6.49
CA VAL A 145 -3.77 5.38 6.50
C VAL A 145 -4.17 5.71 7.94
N ASP A 146 -4.30 4.70 8.80
CA ASP A 146 -4.63 4.88 10.21
C ASP A 146 -3.56 5.68 10.96
N ALA A 147 -2.27 5.42 10.68
CA ALA A 147 -1.18 6.23 11.24
C ALA A 147 -1.28 7.73 10.85
N VAL A 148 -1.78 8.04 9.65
CA VAL A 148 -1.98 9.44 9.24
C VAL A 148 -3.23 10.04 9.90
N PHE A 149 -4.26 9.24 10.18
CA PHE A 149 -5.38 9.68 11.01
C PHE A 149 -4.93 10.06 12.42
N ASP A 150 -4.04 9.28 13.03
CA ASP A 150 -3.48 9.59 14.35
C ASP A 150 -2.72 10.93 14.32
N GLU A 151 -1.92 11.18 13.27
CA GLU A 151 -1.27 12.48 13.07
C GLU A 151 -2.28 13.63 12.99
N VAL A 152 -3.36 13.45 12.23
CA VAL A 152 -4.42 14.45 12.06
C VAL A 152 -5.20 14.68 13.36
N GLU A 153 -5.45 13.66 14.17
CA GLU A 153 -6.12 13.80 15.46
C GLU A 153 -5.34 14.75 16.39
N VAL A 154 -4.01 14.64 16.39
CA VAL A 154 -3.13 15.57 17.13
C VAL A 154 -3.28 17.00 16.61
N LEU A 155 -3.40 17.20 15.29
CA LEU A 155 -3.63 18.53 14.71
C LEU A 155 -4.98 19.11 15.12
N ILE A 156 -6.04 18.30 15.12
CA ILE A 156 -7.38 18.71 15.58
C ILE A 156 -7.32 19.13 17.06
N ALA A 157 -6.64 18.35 17.90
CA ALA A 157 -6.50 18.67 19.32
C ALA A 157 -5.75 20.01 19.55
N ASN A 158 -4.69 20.26 18.78
CA ASN A 158 -3.94 21.51 18.83
C ASN A 158 -4.76 22.70 18.29
N LEU A 159 -5.61 22.47 17.30
CA LEU A 159 -6.57 23.46 16.80
C LEU A 159 -7.58 23.85 17.87
N GLY A 160 -8.16 22.88 18.58
CA GLY A 160 -9.10 23.11 19.68
C GLY A 160 -8.52 23.93 20.84
N LYS A 161 -7.20 23.83 21.07
CA LYS A 161 -6.46 24.66 22.06
C LYS A 161 -6.07 26.04 21.54
N GLY A 162 -6.33 26.34 20.26
CA GLY A 162 -5.90 27.57 19.59
C GLY A 162 -4.42 27.58 19.17
N THR A 163 -3.63 26.58 19.56
CA THR A 163 -2.17 26.50 19.39
C THR A 163 -1.73 25.85 18.07
N LEU A 164 -2.63 25.66 17.10
CA LEU A 164 -2.26 25.08 15.81
C LEU A 164 -1.25 25.97 15.06
N GLU A 165 -0.01 25.51 14.99
CA GLU A 165 1.03 26.06 14.14
C GLU A 165 1.51 24.96 13.19
N LEU A 166 1.05 25.01 11.95
CA LEU A 166 1.44 24.10 10.88
C LEU A 166 2.18 24.88 9.80
N PRO A 167 3.50 24.68 9.63
CA PRO A 167 4.23 25.20 8.50
C PRO A 167 3.69 24.62 7.17
N ASP A 168 3.72 25.41 6.10
CA ASP A 168 3.27 24.98 4.76
C ASP A 168 4.00 23.70 4.29
N ARG A 169 5.26 23.54 4.71
CA ARG A 169 6.04 22.34 4.43
C ARG A 169 5.44 21.09 5.04
N ASP A 170 4.97 21.16 6.28
CA ASP A 170 4.40 20.01 6.97
C ASP A 170 2.99 19.70 6.43
N MET A 171 2.23 20.73 6.06
CA MET A 171 0.99 20.58 5.30
C MET A 171 1.21 19.89 3.95
N ALA A 172 2.20 20.32 3.17
CA ALA A 172 2.55 19.71 1.90
C ALA A 172 3.02 18.26 2.08
N ARG A 173 3.73 17.95 3.18
CA ARG A 173 4.13 16.57 3.52
C ARG A 173 2.92 15.70 3.83
N LEU A 174 1.99 16.17 4.65
CA LEU A 174 0.75 15.46 4.99
C LEU A 174 -0.06 15.20 3.71
N ALA A 175 -0.32 16.25 2.92
CA ALA A 175 -1.01 16.15 1.63
C ALA A 175 -0.33 15.15 0.69
N SER A 176 1.01 15.21 0.57
CA SER A 176 1.78 14.27 -0.26
C SER A 176 1.69 12.84 0.24
N SER A 177 1.64 12.61 1.55
CA SER A 177 1.48 11.26 2.13
C SER A 177 0.12 10.67 1.75
N ILE A 178 -0.96 11.44 1.95
CA ILE A 178 -2.33 11.04 1.61
C ILE A 178 -2.47 10.81 0.10
N LEU A 179 -1.90 11.70 -0.72
CA LEU A 179 -1.89 11.57 -2.17
C LEU A 179 -1.13 10.31 -2.61
N GLY A 180 -0.04 9.96 -1.93
CA GLY A 180 0.70 8.72 -2.16
C GLY A 180 -0.14 7.46 -1.93
N PHE A 181 -1.02 7.45 -0.91
CA PHE A 181 -1.97 6.35 -0.73
C PHE A 181 -2.94 6.26 -1.90
N LYS A 182 -3.54 7.39 -2.28
CA LYS A 182 -4.56 7.47 -3.33
C LYS A 182 -4.04 7.12 -4.72
N TYR A 183 -2.85 7.58 -5.10
CA TYR A 183 -2.34 7.46 -6.47
C TYR A 183 -1.32 6.35 -6.68
N THR A 184 -0.54 5.97 -5.66
CA THR A 184 0.50 4.93 -5.78
C THR A 184 -0.01 3.59 -5.26
N SER A 185 -0.62 3.60 -4.06
CA SER A 185 -0.97 2.34 -3.37
C SER A 185 -2.32 1.75 -3.82
N ILE A 186 -3.34 2.60 -3.98
CA ILE A 186 -4.71 2.22 -4.35
C ILE A 186 -4.84 1.90 -5.85
N ALA A 187 -4.19 2.67 -6.71
CA ALA A 187 -4.30 2.50 -8.17
C ALA A 187 -3.74 1.15 -8.65
N HIS A 188 -2.60 0.71 -8.13
CA HIS A 188 -1.97 -0.55 -8.56
C HIS A 188 -2.63 -1.81 -7.99
N ILE A 189 -3.31 -1.74 -6.84
CA ILE A 189 -3.97 -2.92 -6.23
C ILE A 189 -5.37 -3.14 -6.82
N MET A 190 -6.03 -2.07 -7.27
CA MET A 190 -7.48 -2.05 -7.47
C MET A 190 -7.95 -1.65 -8.87
N VAL A 191 -7.07 -1.20 -9.77
CA VAL A 191 -7.37 -1.27 -11.21
C VAL A 191 -7.27 -2.72 -11.70
N LEU A 192 -6.63 -3.60 -10.91
CA LEU A 192 -6.32 -4.97 -11.28
C LEU A 192 -7.63 -5.77 -11.33
N ASP A 193 -8.20 -5.81 -12.54
CA ASP A 193 -9.30 -6.67 -12.93
C ASP A 193 -9.05 -8.09 -12.43
N LYS A 194 -10.12 -8.88 -12.33
CA LYS A 194 -9.98 -10.31 -12.08
C LYS A 194 -8.94 -10.90 -13.06
N PRO A 195 -8.04 -11.80 -12.61
CA PRO A 195 -7.00 -12.35 -13.47
C PRO A 195 -7.56 -12.86 -14.80
N ASP A 196 -6.87 -12.62 -15.93
CA ASP A 196 -7.39 -12.91 -17.28
C ASP A 196 -7.93 -14.35 -17.42
N ILE A 197 -7.29 -15.31 -16.75
CA ILE A 197 -7.71 -16.72 -16.76
C ILE A 197 -9.14 -16.95 -16.25
N THR A 198 -9.68 -16.05 -15.43
CA THR A 198 -11.07 -16.11 -14.93
C THR A 198 -12.12 -15.80 -16.00
N TRP A 199 -11.73 -15.29 -17.17
CA TRP A 199 -12.64 -15.15 -18.31
C TRP A 199 -12.83 -16.49 -19.04
N ASP A 200 -11.81 -17.34 -19.02
CA ASP A 200 -11.79 -18.60 -19.76
C ASP A 200 -12.10 -19.83 -18.88
N ASP A 201 -11.89 -19.72 -17.56
CA ASP A 201 -12.07 -20.80 -16.59
C ASP A 201 -13.12 -20.44 -15.50
N PRO A 202 -14.33 -21.05 -15.56
CA PRO A 202 -15.39 -20.79 -14.60
C PRO A 202 -15.07 -21.22 -13.16
N GLU A 203 -14.25 -22.26 -12.96
CA GLU A 203 -13.86 -22.68 -11.60
C GLU A 203 -12.86 -21.71 -11.00
N ALA A 204 -11.95 -21.19 -11.83
CA ALA A 204 -11.02 -20.14 -11.47
C ALA A 204 -11.78 -18.85 -11.09
N ASP A 205 -12.77 -18.45 -11.89
CA ASP A 205 -13.64 -17.29 -11.58
C ASP A 205 -14.39 -17.46 -10.25
N ARG A 206 -14.99 -18.64 -10.03
CA ARG A 206 -15.68 -18.96 -8.77
C ARG A 206 -14.74 -18.90 -7.57
N LEU A 207 -13.51 -19.40 -7.71
CA LEU A 207 -12.48 -19.33 -6.67
C LEU A 207 -12.15 -17.87 -6.35
N TYR A 208 -11.85 -17.07 -7.38
CA TYR A 208 -11.53 -15.66 -7.21
C TYR A 208 -12.65 -14.90 -6.53
N LEU A 209 -13.90 -15.01 -7.01
CA LEU A 209 -15.04 -14.29 -6.44
C LEU A 209 -15.34 -14.69 -4.99
N THR A 210 -15.19 -15.98 -4.68
CA THR A 210 -15.38 -16.48 -3.31
C THR A 210 -14.30 -15.95 -2.38
N MET A 211 -13.02 -16.11 -2.75
CA MET A 211 -11.92 -15.62 -1.92
C MET A 211 -11.93 -14.10 -1.80
N ALA A 212 -12.18 -13.35 -2.87
CA ALA A 212 -12.24 -11.89 -2.82
C ALA A 212 -13.33 -11.37 -1.87
N ARG A 213 -14.42 -12.14 -1.71
CA ARG A 213 -15.46 -11.86 -0.70
C ARG A 213 -15.01 -12.23 0.70
N LEU A 214 -14.41 -13.42 0.87
CA LEU A 214 -13.92 -13.92 2.15
C LEU A 214 -12.85 -13.02 2.78
N PHE A 215 -11.91 -12.53 1.96
CA PHE A 215 -10.87 -11.58 2.35
C PHE A 215 -11.33 -10.10 2.30
N GLU A 216 -12.62 -9.87 2.03
CA GLU A 216 -13.25 -8.54 2.02
C GLU A 216 -12.55 -7.50 1.14
N LEU A 217 -11.86 -7.93 0.07
CA LEU A 217 -10.94 -7.07 -0.69
C LEU A 217 -11.60 -5.79 -1.20
N ASN A 218 -12.85 -5.89 -1.64
CA ASN A 218 -13.60 -4.75 -2.15
C ASN A 218 -14.02 -3.79 -1.03
N GLN A 219 -14.49 -4.31 0.10
CA GLN A 219 -14.94 -3.47 1.21
C GLN A 219 -13.75 -2.71 1.81
N ARG A 220 -12.69 -3.45 2.17
CA ARG A 220 -11.42 -2.90 2.69
C ARG A 220 -10.89 -1.76 1.84
N TYR A 221 -10.89 -1.95 0.52
CA TYR A 221 -10.54 -0.88 -0.40
C TYR A 221 -11.45 0.36 -0.30
N GLN A 222 -12.78 0.18 -0.29
CA GLN A 222 -13.69 1.32 -0.23
C GLN A 222 -13.49 2.09 1.07
N GLU A 223 -13.20 1.40 2.17
CA GLU A 223 -12.87 2.01 3.46
C GLU A 223 -11.57 2.82 3.37
N ILE A 224 -10.48 2.24 2.84
CA ILE A 224 -9.21 2.94 2.61
C ILE A 224 -9.42 4.19 1.74
N LYS A 225 -10.18 4.06 0.65
CA LYS A 225 -10.48 5.17 -0.27
C LYS A 225 -11.24 6.28 0.44
N HIS A 226 -12.31 5.94 1.16
CA HIS A 226 -13.11 6.90 1.89
C HIS A 226 -12.31 7.61 3.00
N LYS A 227 -11.51 6.85 3.75
CA LYS A 227 -10.55 7.36 4.74
C LYS A 227 -9.57 8.35 4.10
N SER A 228 -8.99 7.99 2.96
CA SER A 228 -8.04 8.86 2.22
C SER A 228 -8.69 10.15 1.71
N GLU A 229 -9.93 10.07 1.19
CA GLU A 229 -10.70 11.26 0.76
C GLU A 229 -11.00 12.18 1.94
N THR A 230 -11.41 11.61 3.08
CA THR A 230 -11.64 12.36 4.32
C THR A 230 -10.38 13.10 4.79
N LEU A 231 -9.20 12.46 4.74
CA LEU A 231 -7.93 13.09 5.10
C LEU A 231 -7.57 14.27 4.16
N LEU A 232 -7.88 14.16 2.87
CA LEU A 232 -7.68 15.26 1.92
C LEU A 232 -8.58 16.45 2.28
N ASP A 233 -9.87 16.20 2.52
CA ASP A 233 -10.82 17.24 2.91
C ASP A 233 -10.38 17.96 4.20
N MET A 234 -9.86 17.21 5.19
CA MET A 234 -9.31 17.78 6.42
C MET A 234 -8.07 18.66 6.14
N THR A 235 -7.22 18.26 5.20
CA THR A 235 -6.04 19.03 4.81
C THR A 235 -6.43 20.38 4.20
N ASP A 236 -7.51 20.43 3.41
CA ASP A 236 -8.04 21.67 2.84
C ASP A 236 -8.57 22.63 3.92
N VAL A 237 -9.23 22.08 4.95
CA VAL A 237 -9.67 22.86 6.12
C VAL A 237 -8.48 23.45 6.87
N PHE A 238 -7.46 22.65 7.18
CA PHE A 238 -6.25 23.14 7.86
C PHE A 238 -5.51 24.20 7.03
N SER A 239 -5.48 24.03 5.71
CA SER A 239 -4.83 24.97 4.78
C SER A 239 -5.52 26.32 4.84
N SER A 240 -6.85 26.31 4.77
CA SER A 240 -7.68 27.51 4.85
C SER A 240 -7.48 28.26 6.17
N ILE A 241 -7.43 27.55 7.30
CA ILE A 241 -7.19 28.15 8.63
C ILE A 241 -5.78 28.75 8.70
N SER A 242 -4.76 28.04 8.22
CA SER A 242 -3.37 28.53 8.19
C SER A 242 -3.25 29.81 7.36
N HIS A 243 -3.87 29.82 6.17
CA HIS A 243 -3.92 31.00 5.30
C HIS A 243 -4.60 32.20 5.97
N ALA A 244 -5.75 32.00 6.62
CA ALA A 244 -6.45 33.08 7.34
C ALA A 244 -5.59 33.69 8.46
N ARG A 245 -4.92 32.85 9.27
CA ARG A 245 -4.00 33.32 10.33
C ARG A 245 -2.82 34.11 9.76
N ARG A 246 -2.29 33.70 8.61
CA ARG A 246 -1.20 34.43 7.93
C ARG A 246 -1.68 35.78 7.40
N SER A 247 -2.86 35.83 6.77
CA SER A 247 -3.47 37.09 6.29
C SER A 247 -3.64 38.07 7.43
N ALA A 248 -4.25 37.64 8.55
CA ALA A 248 -4.44 38.48 9.72
C ALA A 248 -3.10 39.00 10.29
N ARG A 249 -2.04 38.18 10.27
CA ARG A 249 -0.69 38.61 10.71
C ARG A 249 -0.11 39.68 9.78
N LEU A 250 -0.26 39.54 8.46
CA LEU A 250 0.17 40.53 7.49
C LEU A 250 -0.63 41.83 7.62
N GLU A 251 -1.94 41.74 7.85
CA GLU A 251 -2.80 42.89 8.12
C GLU A 251 -2.33 43.66 9.35
N TRP A 252 -2.02 42.97 10.46
CA TRP A 252 -1.48 43.60 11.65
C TRP A 252 -0.12 44.28 11.41
N ILE A 253 0.77 43.65 10.62
CA ILE A 253 2.05 44.27 10.25
C ILE A 253 1.81 45.58 9.49
N ILE A 254 0.89 45.59 8.52
CA ILE A 254 0.55 46.79 7.74
C ILE A 254 -0.02 47.89 8.66
N ILE A 255 -0.94 47.54 9.57
CA ILE A 255 -1.51 48.49 10.54
C ILE A 255 -0.40 49.11 11.42
N ILE A 256 0.53 48.30 11.91
CA ILE A 256 1.65 48.78 12.73
C ILE A 256 2.57 49.71 11.94
N LEU A 257 2.89 49.37 10.69
CA LEU A 257 3.72 50.21 9.82
C LEU A 257 3.08 51.58 9.58
N ILE A 258 1.77 51.62 9.29
CA ILE A 258 1.01 52.87 9.12
C ILE A 258 0.99 53.68 10.43
N ALA A 259 0.78 53.02 11.57
CA ALA A 259 0.77 53.69 12.87
C ALA A 259 2.14 54.35 13.19
N ILE A 260 3.25 53.68 12.88
CA ILE A 260 4.60 54.23 13.03
C ILE A 260 4.79 55.46 12.15
N GLU A 261 4.36 55.41 10.88
CA GLU A 261 4.45 56.53 9.94
C GLU A 261 3.69 57.76 10.45
N ILE A 262 2.47 57.57 10.95
CA ILE A 262 1.66 58.65 11.55
C ILE A 262 2.35 59.26 12.76
N ILE A 263 2.94 58.44 13.65
CA ILE A 263 3.65 58.93 14.83
C ILE A 263 4.87 59.77 14.42
N LEU A 264 5.65 59.30 13.45
CA LEU A 264 6.82 60.04 12.94
C LEU A 264 6.41 61.39 12.35
N TYR A 265 5.35 61.41 11.54
CA TYR A 265 4.80 62.64 10.96
C TYR A 265 4.36 63.65 12.03
N ILE A 266 3.66 63.19 13.08
CA ILE A 266 3.25 64.06 14.20
C ILE A 266 4.47 64.60 14.95
N LEU A 267 5.48 63.77 15.22
CA LEU A 267 6.71 64.20 15.89
C LEU A 267 7.48 65.24 15.09
N GLU A 268 7.52 65.11 13.76
CA GLU A 268 8.13 66.09 12.87
C GLU A 268 7.37 67.42 12.91
N LEU A 269 6.04 67.38 12.85
CA LEU A 269 5.20 68.57 12.93
C LEU A 269 5.39 69.33 14.25
N VAL A 270 5.48 68.61 15.38
CA VAL A 270 5.69 69.23 16.71
C VAL A 270 7.11 69.79 16.86
N ARG A 271 8.13 69.19 16.23
CA ARG A 271 9.50 69.73 16.25
C ARG A 271 9.73 70.87 15.26
N GLY A 272 8.86 71.00 14.25
CA GLY A 272 8.86 72.08 13.27
C GLY A 272 8.16 73.37 13.72
N HIS A 273 7.70 73.44 14.97
CA HIS A 273 7.21 74.63 15.67
C HIS A 273 8.07 74.90 16.90
#